data_AF-A0A1G1BHP4-F1
#
_entry.id   AF-A0A1G1BHP4-F1
#
_cell.length_a   1.000
_cell.length_b   1.000
_cell.length_c   1.000
_cell.angle_alpha   90.00
_cell.angle_beta   90.00
_cell.angle_gamma   90.00
#
_symmetry.space_group_name_H-M   'P 1'
#
loop_
_entity.id
_entity.type
_entity.pdbx_description
1 polymer ?
#
loop_
_entity_poly.entity_id
_entity_poly.type
_entity_poly.pdbx_seq_one_letter_code
_entity_poly.pdbx_strand_id
1 'polypeptide(L)'
;MNFSKLTSFIILVIAAALILFSYVVLLSEIKRMNRDKITKQEALNERINRVEMKMVDVQKLMSEDRIVRFAQDSLMFMRPADNLETIAISKEQVNQILKMINEKYD
;
A
#
# COMPACT_ATOMS: atom_id res chain seq x y z
N MET A 1 -49.43 31.55 37.09
CA MET A 1 -48.14 31.84 37.76
C MET A 1 -47.61 33.15 37.17
N ASN A 2 -47.79 34.28 37.86
CA ASN A 2 -47.39 35.58 37.34
C ASN A 2 -45.89 35.78 37.57
N PHE A 3 -45.08 35.35 36.61
CA PHE A 3 -43.65 35.63 36.64
C PHE A 3 -43.43 37.13 36.56
N SER A 4 -42.63 37.68 37.48
CA SER A 4 -42.18 39.07 37.37
C SER A 4 -41.39 39.25 36.06
N LYS A 5 -41.42 40.46 35.49
CA LYS A 5 -40.65 40.79 34.27
C LYS A 5 -39.16 40.43 34.42
N LEU A 6 -38.61 40.53 35.63
CA LEU A 6 -37.23 40.18 35.94
C LEU A 6 -36.97 38.67 35.80
N THR A 7 -37.83 37.83 36.36
CA THR A 7 -37.73 36.36 36.24
C THR A 7 -37.78 35.90 34.79
N SER A 8 -38.68 36.46 33.98
CA SER A 8 -38.77 36.11 32.55
C SER A 8 -37.51 36.54 31.77
N PHE A 9 -36.94 37.70 32.09
CA PHE A 9 -35.68 38.16 31.49
C PHE A 9 -34.50 37.24 31.82
N ILE A 10 -34.37 36.84 33.10
CA ILE A 10 -33.31 35.91 33.54
C ILE A 10 -33.42 34.57 32.80
N ILE A 11 -34.64 34.01 32.69
CA ILE A 11 -34.86 32.75 31.97
C ILE A 11 -34.45 32.88 30.50
N LEU A 12 -34.76 34.00 29.86
CA LEU A 12 -34.41 34.23 28.45
C LEU A 12 -32.89 34.32 28.26
N VAL A 13 -32.17 35.01 29.14
CA VAL A 13 -30.71 35.10 29.11
C VAL A 13 -30.07 33.71 29.30
N ILE A 14 -30.57 32.92 30.25
CA ILE A 14 -30.09 31.56 30.48
C ILE A 14 -30.37 30.67 29.25
N ALA A 15 -31.55 30.76 28.66
CA ALA A 15 -31.90 30.02 27.45
C ALA A 15 -30.97 30.39 26.28
N ALA A 16 -30.70 31.69 26.07
CA ALA A 16 -29.77 32.15 25.06
C ALA A 16 -28.34 31.64 25.30
N ALA A 17 -27.87 31.65 26.54
CA ALA A 17 -26.56 31.12 26.92
C ALA A 17 -26.45 29.61 26.65
N LEU A 18 -27.49 28.83 27.00
CA LEU A 18 -27.54 27.39 26.74
C LEU A 18 -27.52 27.07 25.24
N ILE A 19 -28.25 27.84 24.43
CA ILE A 19 -28.24 27.69 22.97
C ILE A 19 -26.84 27.94 22.40
N LEU A 20 -26.19 29.02 22.82
CA LEU A 20 -24.82 29.34 22.38
C LEU A 20 -23.83 28.26 22.81
N PHE A 21 -23.93 27.78 24.05
CA PHE A 21 -23.05 26.72 24.54
C PHE A 21 -23.25 25.42 23.76
N SER A 22 -24.51 25.01 23.54
CA SER A 22 -24.86 23.83 22.74
C SER A 22 -24.29 23.93 21.32
N TYR A 23 -24.42 25.11 20.68
CA TYR A 23 -23.85 25.35 19.36
C TYR A 23 -22.33 25.14 19.33
N VAL A 24 -21.60 25.69 20.30
CA VAL A 24 -20.14 25.54 20.38
C VAL A 24 -19.74 24.08 20.61
N VAL A 25 -20.46 23.35 21.45
CA VAL A 25 -20.23 21.92 21.68
C VAL A 25 -20.41 21.13 20.39
N LEU A 26 -21.54 21.32 19.69
CA LEU A 26 -21.81 20.65 18.42
C LEU A 26 -20.76 20.97 17.36
N LEU A 27 -20.32 22.23 17.26
CA LEU A 27 -19.28 22.62 16.32
C LEU A 27 -17.95 21.92 16.62
N SER A 28 -17.60 21.77 17.90
CA SER A 28 -16.41 21.05 18.33
C SER A 28 -16.50 19.56 18.03
N GLU A 29 -17.66 18.94 18.27
CA GLU A 29 -17.90 17.53 17.92
C GLU A 29 -17.81 17.28 16.42
N ILE A 30 -18.39 18.15 15.59
CA ILE A 30 -18.30 18.05 14.13
C ILE A 30 -16.83 18.14 13.69
N LYS A 31 -16.04 19.06 14.24
CA LYS A 31 -14.61 19.17 13.94
C LYS A 31 -13.85 17.90 14.34
N ARG A 32 -14.13 17.35 15.51
CA ARG A 32 -13.55 16.08 15.98
C ARG A 32 -13.90 14.93 15.05
N MET A 33 -15.18 14.76 14.71
CA MET A 33 -15.65 13.71 13.82
C MET A 33 -15.06 13.81 12.41
N ASN A 34 -14.91 15.03 11.88
CA ASN A 34 -14.28 15.24 10.58
C ASN A 34 -12.80 14.86 10.61
N ARG A 35 -12.07 15.21 11.67
CA ARG A 35 -10.68 14.80 11.84
C ARG A 35 -10.56 13.28 11.90
N ASP A 36 -11.38 12.63 12.71
CA ASP A 36 -11.39 11.16 12.84
C ASP A 36 -11.73 10.47 11.51
N LYS A 37 -12.67 11.03 10.75
CA LYS A 37 -13.03 10.55 9.41
C LYS A 37 -11.82 10.62 8.48
N ILE A 38 -11.11 11.74 8.44
CA ILE A 38 -9.93 11.92 7.59
C ILE A 38 -8.84 10.90 7.96
N THR A 39 -8.50 10.78 9.24
CA THR A 39 -7.48 9.82 9.70
C THR A 39 -7.86 8.38 9.37
N LYS A 40 -9.13 7.99 9.55
CA LYS A 40 -9.60 6.65 9.17
C LYS A 40 -9.56 6.44 7.65
N GLN A 41 -9.86 7.47 6.86
CA GLN A 41 -9.80 7.40 5.41
C GLN A 41 -8.35 7.23 4.93
N GLU A 42 -7.40 7.97 5.49
CA GLU A 42 -5.97 7.84 5.18
C GLU A 42 -5.46 6.43 5.53
N ALA A 43 -5.81 5.92 6.70
CA ALA A 43 -5.45 4.55 7.11
C ALA A 43 -6.06 3.48 6.19
N LEU A 44 -7.30 3.69 5.72
CA LEU A 44 -7.95 2.80 4.75
C LEU A 44 -7.22 2.84 3.40
N ASN A 45 -6.93 4.03 2.88
CA ASN A 45 -6.21 4.19 1.61
C ASN A 45 -4.82 3.53 1.67
N GLU A 46 -4.09 3.68 2.78
CA GLU A 46 -2.80 3.02 2.97
C GLU A 46 -2.93 1.48 2.95
N ARG A 47 -4.01 0.93 3.54
CA ARG A 47 -4.29 -0.52 3.48
C ARG A 47 -4.64 -0.96 2.06
N ILE A 48 -5.43 -0.19 1.33
CA ILE A 48 -5.77 -0.47 -0.08
C ILE A 48 -4.51 -0.49 -0.94
N ASN A 49 -3.66 0.54 -0.84
CA ASN A 49 -2.40 0.60 -1.58
C ASN A 49 -1.49 -0.60 -1.29
N ARG A 50 -1.42 -1.07 -0.04
CA ARG A 50 -0.68 -2.28 0.31
C ARG A 50 -1.25 -3.53 -0.35
N VAL A 51 -2.57 -3.65 -0.45
CA VAL A 51 -3.23 -4.76 -1.14
C VAL A 51 -2.97 -4.70 -2.64
N GLU A 52 -3.06 -3.52 -3.24
CA GLU A 52 -2.78 -3.30 -4.66
C GLU A 52 -1.33 -3.65 -5.01
N MET A 53 -0.35 -3.23 -4.21
CA MET A 53 1.05 -3.63 -4.41
C MET A 53 1.23 -5.14 -4.36
N LYS A 54 0.65 -5.82 -3.36
CA LYS A 54 0.71 -7.29 -3.28
C LYS A 54 0.02 -7.96 -4.47
N MET A 55 -1.05 -7.36 -4.98
CA MET A 55 -1.74 -7.86 -6.16
C MET A 55 -0.88 -7.75 -7.42
N VAL A 56 -0.10 -6.68 -7.56
CA VAL A 56 0.90 -6.55 -8.63
C VAL A 56 1.96 -7.64 -8.54
N ASP A 57 2.47 -7.92 -7.33
CA ASP A 57 3.44 -9.00 -7.12
C ASP A 57 2.86 -10.36 -7.51
N VAL A 58 1.62 -10.65 -7.11
CA VAL A 58 0.91 -11.88 -7.50
C VAL A 58 0.77 -11.98 -9.02
N GLN A 59 0.40 -10.89 -9.71
CA GLN A 59 0.27 -10.88 -11.16
C GLN A 59 1.62 -11.10 -11.87
N LYS A 60 2.70 -10.58 -11.30
CA LYS A 60 4.07 -10.81 -11.81
C LYS A 60 4.45 -12.28 -11.67
N LEU A 61 4.27 -12.87 -10.48
CA LEU A 61 4.55 -14.29 -10.24
C LEU A 61 3.71 -15.20 -11.12
N MET A 62 2.40 -14.92 -11.28
CA MET A 62 1.53 -15.65 -12.20
C MET A 62 2.00 -15.57 -13.65
N SER A 63 2.57 -14.43 -14.05
CA SER A 63 3.12 -14.27 -15.41
C SER A 63 4.41 -15.06 -15.58
N GLU A 64 5.28 -15.09 -14.57
CA GLU A 64 6.49 -15.94 -14.55
C GLU A 64 6.10 -17.42 -14.63
N ASP A 65 5.17 -17.89 -13.80
CA ASP A 65 4.68 -19.28 -13.83
C ASP A 65 4.09 -19.65 -15.20
N ARG A 66 3.36 -18.72 -15.83
CA ARG A 66 2.78 -18.94 -17.15
C ARG A 66 3.85 -18.99 -18.25
N ILE A 67 4.90 -18.16 -18.15
CA ILE A 67 6.06 -18.22 -19.06
C ILE A 67 6.83 -19.53 -18.88
N VAL A 68 7.04 -19.97 -17.64
CA VAL A 68 7.72 -21.22 -17.32
C VAL A 68 6.95 -22.42 -17.88
N ARG A 69 5.63 -22.47 -17.64
CA ARG A 69 4.77 -23.52 -18.22
C ARG A 69 4.77 -23.49 -19.75
N PHE A 70 4.67 -22.31 -20.36
CA PHE A 70 4.75 -22.20 -21.82
C PHE A 70 6.09 -22.69 -22.37
N ALA A 71 7.21 -22.36 -21.72
CA ALA A 71 8.52 -22.85 -22.12
C ALA A 71 8.66 -24.39 -21.96
N GLN A 72 8.10 -24.95 -20.89
CA GLN A 72 8.08 -26.40 -20.66
C GLN A 72 7.21 -27.13 -21.70
N ASP A 73 5.99 -26.63 -21.93
CA ASP A 73 4.97 -27.32 -22.71
C ASP A 73 5.12 -27.08 -24.23
N SER A 74 5.44 -25.84 -24.64
CA SER A 74 5.48 -25.44 -26.05
C SER A 74 6.88 -25.50 -26.66
N LEU A 75 7.93 -25.33 -25.86
CA LEU A 75 9.31 -25.32 -26.34
C LEU A 75 10.09 -26.58 -25.92
N MET A 76 9.43 -27.53 -25.24
CA MET A 76 10.04 -28.74 -24.68
C MET A 76 11.28 -28.46 -23.82
N PHE A 77 11.39 -27.26 -23.23
CA PHE A 77 12.44 -26.95 -22.27
C PHE A 77 12.10 -27.61 -20.93
N MET A 78 12.29 -28.93 -20.86
CA MET A 78 12.25 -29.65 -19.60
C MET A 78 13.43 -29.18 -18.75
N ARG A 79 13.14 -28.76 -17.52
CA ARG A 79 14.18 -28.53 -16.51
C ARG A 79 14.80 -29.90 -16.23
N PRO A 80 16.07 -30.16 -16.58
CA PRO A 80 16.65 -31.48 -16.37
C PRO A 80 16.71 -31.76 -14.86
N ALA A 81 16.35 -32.99 -14.48
CA ALA A 81 16.29 -33.41 -13.08
C ALA A 81 17.69 -33.42 -12.42
N ASP A 82 18.73 -33.59 -13.24
CA ASP A 82 20.14 -33.48 -12.90
C ASP A 82 20.81 -32.42 -13.78
N ASN A 83 21.89 -31.82 -13.29
CA ASN A 83 22.70 -30.90 -14.10
C ASN A 83 23.19 -31.64 -15.36
N LEU A 84 22.63 -31.28 -16.53
CA LEU A 84 23.11 -31.79 -17.83
C LEU A 84 24.57 -31.38 -17.96
N GLU A 85 25.45 -32.39 -17.96
CA GLU A 85 26.90 -32.32 -18.08
C GLU A 85 27.56 -31.18 -17.29
N THR A 86 28.14 -31.54 -16.13
CA THR A 86 29.08 -30.63 -15.47
C THR A 86 30.30 -30.47 -16.37
N ILE A 87 30.35 -29.41 -17.16
CA ILE A 87 31.54 -29.02 -17.90
C ILE A 87 32.57 -28.60 -16.84
N ALA A 88 33.50 -29.50 -16.52
CA ALA A 88 34.62 -29.21 -15.63
C ALA A 88 35.63 -28.32 -16.36
N ILE A 89 35.40 -27.01 -16.33
CA ILE A 89 36.31 -26.03 -16.94
C ILE A 89 37.43 -25.74 -15.93
N SER A 90 38.69 -25.90 -16.36
CA SER A 90 39.84 -25.54 -15.53
C SER A 90 39.95 -24.01 -15.42
N LYS A 91 40.50 -23.49 -14.31
CA LYS A 91 40.69 -22.04 -14.14
C LYS A 91 41.56 -21.43 -15.25
N GLU A 92 42.50 -22.22 -15.76
CA GLU A 92 43.40 -21.85 -16.85
C GLU A 92 42.65 -21.65 -18.17
N GLN A 93 41.66 -22.50 -18.47
CA GLN A 93 40.82 -22.36 -19.66
C GLN A 93 39.96 -21.09 -19.60
N VAL A 94 39.41 -20.76 -18.43
CA VAL A 94 38.65 -19.51 -18.22
C VAL A 94 39.56 -18.29 -18.44
N ASN A 95 40.78 -18.32 -17.91
CA ASN A 95 41.74 -17.22 -18.07
C ASN A 95 42.18 -17.03 -19.52
N GLN A 96 42.35 -18.11 -20.28
CA GLN A 96 42.66 -18.03 -21.71
C GLN A 96 41.53 -17.40 -22.51
N ILE A 97 40.27 -17.80 -22.23
CA ILE A 97 39.09 -17.23 -22.89
C ILE A 97 38.96 -15.74 -22.55
N LEU A 98 39.12 -15.35 -21.29
CA LEU A 98 39.09 -13.95 -20.87
C LEU A 98 40.16 -13.11 -21.58
N LYS A 99 41.37 -13.64 -21.72
CA LYS A 99 42.46 -12.96 -22.44
C LYS A 99 42.12 -12.77 -23.92
N MET A 100 41.59 -13.81 -24.57
CA MET A 100 41.21 -13.77 -25.98
C MET A 100 40.06 -12.80 -26.26
N ILE A 101 39.13 -12.64 -25.32
CA ILE A 101 38.04 -11.67 -25.42
C ILE A 101 38.60 -10.25 -25.27
N ASN A 102 39.40 -9.99 -24.24
CA ASN A 102 39.94 -8.65 -24.01
C ASN A 102 40.85 -8.17 -25.16
N GLU A 103 41.69 -9.05 -25.72
CA GLU A 103 42.56 -8.70 -26.87
C GLU A 103 41.80 -8.46 -28.18
N LYS A 104 40.53 -8.89 -28.29
CA LYS A 104 39.73 -8.75 -29.51
C LYS A 104 38.81 -7.53 -29.48
N TYR A 105 38.61 -6.95 -28.30
CA TYR A 105 37.71 -5.81 -28.07
C TYR A 105 38.42 -4.55 -27.55
N ASP A 106 39.75 -4.62 -27.34
CA ASP A 106 40.67 -3.48 -27.35
C ASP A 106 41.23 -3.25 -28.78
#